data_AF-A0A926BB78-F1
#
_entry.id   AF-A0A926BB78-F1
#
_cell.length_a   1.000
_cell.length_b   1.000
_cell.length_c   1.000
_cell.angle_alpha   90.00
_cell.angle_beta   90.00
_cell.angle_gamma   90.00
#
_symmetry.space_group_name_H-M   'P 1'
#
loop_
_entity.id
_entity.type
_entity.pdbx_description
1 polymer ?
#
loop_
_entity_poly.entity_id
_entity_poly.type
_entity_poly.pdbx_seq_one_letter_code
_entity_poly.pdbx_strand_id
1 'polypeptide(L)'
;MIESDAVLSWMGPPRRPKNILRRFPVFLREGVAAILFVAMFAEVTLANAVVPERLRWASRPAWMAETLFYLRAYQTWGMFSPDVPTSDGGIVVDATLMDGSKIDPLTGKVPDLEAPLHGPYGLDHDWSEYMFYYSWERHRLFRAGLRDYVVRRHQARVSAPEKQIRSLDIYWVTAESPPPGETQPRNLKRELMISYSADHP
;
A
#
# COMPACT_ATOMS: atom_id res chain seq x y z
N MET A 1 41.39 -56.95 -48.34
CA MET A 1 41.59 -55.63 -48.98
C MET A 1 40.57 -55.58 -50.11
N ILE A 2 39.54 -54.74 -50.19
CA ILE A 2 39.14 -53.50 -49.52
C ILE A 2 37.62 -53.44 -49.78
N GLU A 3 36.72 -53.78 -48.84
CA GLU A 3 35.28 -53.58 -49.13
C GLU A 3 34.29 -53.63 -47.94
N SER A 4 34.73 -53.76 -46.68
CA SER A 4 33.78 -53.66 -45.54
C SER A 4 33.64 -52.25 -44.98
N ASP A 5 34.69 -51.44 -45.06
CA ASP A 5 34.75 -50.16 -44.31
C ASP A 5 34.16 -48.98 -45.07
N ALA A 6 33.96 -49.12 -46.39
CA ALA A 6 33.40 -48.06 -47.25
C ALA A 6 31.87 -47.95 -47.16
N VAL A 7 31.18 -49.01 -46.72
CA VAL A 7 29.70 -49.02 -46.64
C VAL A 7 29.19 -48.28 -45.39
N LEU A 8 30.00 -48.21 -44.33
CA LEU A 8 29.65 -47.51 -43.09
C LEU A 8 29.93 -46.00 -43.12
N SER A 9 30.69 -45.50 -44.10
CA SER A 9 31.03 -44.06 -44.18
C SER A 9 29.95 -43.18 -44.82
N TRP A 10 28.91 -43.77 -45.41
CA TRP A 10 27.81 -43.04 -46.09
C TRP A 10 26.61 -42.76 -45.18
N MET A 11 26.57 -43.36 -43.99
CA MET A 11 25.60 -42.99 -42.96
C MET A 11 26.16 -41.79 -42.20
N GLY A 12 25.83 -40.58 -42.66
CA GLY A 12 26.11 -39.35 -41.90
C GLY A 12 25.65 -39.50 -40.43
N PRO A 13 26.30 -38.81 -39.47
CA PRO A 13 26.06 -39.04 -38.05
C PRO A 13 24.54 -39.01 -37.76
N PRO A 14 24.02 -39.95 -36.95
CA PRO A 14 22.59 -40.02 -36.70
C PRO A 14 22.14 -38.63 -36.23
N ARG A 15 21.21 -38.01 -36.97
CA ARG A 15 20.64 -36.72 -36.60
C ARG A 15 20.09 -36.89 -35.19
N ARG A 16 20.80 -36.37 -34.19
CA ARG A 16 20.35 -36.41 -32.80
C ARG A 16 18.92 -35.88 -32.81
N PRO A 17 17.92 -36.64 -32.33
CA PRO A 17 16.56 -36.13 -32.28
C PRO A 17 16.62 -34.80 -31.55
N LYS A 18 16.09 -33.73 -32.18
CA LYS A 18 15.95 -32.43 -31.53
C LYS A 18 14.97 -32.66 -30.38
N ASN A 19 15.48 -33.02 -29.20
CA ASN A 19 14.67 -33.33 -28.05
C ASN A 19 13.96 -32.04 -27.64
N ILE A 20 12.72 -31.89 -28.09
CA ILE A 20 11.85 -30.76 -27.75
C ILE A 20 11.72 -30.62 -26.21
N LEU A 21 11.85 -31.74 -25.50
CA LEU A 21 11.97 -31.85 -24.04
C LEU A 21 13.14 -31.04 -23.43
N ARG A 22 14.27 -30.87 -24.13
CA ARG A 22 15.37 -30.01 -23.65
C ARG A 22 15.05 -28.52 -23.76
N ARG A 23 14.11 -28.14 -24.63
CA ARG A 23 13.66 -26.76 -24.80
C ARG A 23 12.44 -26.42 -23.93
N PHE A 24 11.78 -27.43 -23.36
CA PHE A 24 10.67 -27.25 -22.43
C PHE A 24 10.93 -26.22 -21.31
N PRO A 25 12.07 -26.25 -20.58
CA PRO A 25 12.33 -25.24 -19.54
C PRO A 25 12.46 -23.82 -20.11
N VAL A 26 12.95 -23.68 -21.34
CA VAL A 26 13.03 -22.38 -22.03
C VAL A 26 11.62 -21.90 -22.35
N PHE A 27 10.78 -22.74 -22.96
CA PHE A 27 9.39 -22.38 -23.27
C PHE A 27 8.57 -22.04 -22.01
N LEU A 28 8.77 -22.77 -20.92
CA LEU A 28 8.14 -22.48 -19.64
C LEU A 28 8.59 -21.12 -19.10
N ARG A 29 9.90 -20.84 -19.11
CA ARG A 29 10.45 -19.55 -18.68
C ARG A 29 9.87 -18.39 -19.50
N GLU A 30 9.91 -18.50 -20.83
CA GLU A 30 9.37 -17.46 -21.71
C GLU A 30 7.86 -17.29 -21.51
N GLY A 31 7.12 -18.39 -21.30
CA GLY A 31 5.69 -18.35 -20.99
C GLY A 31 5.39 -17.61 -19.69
N VAL A 32 6.14 -17.90 -18.62
CA VAL A 32 6.01 -17.17 -17.34
C VAL A 32 6.36 -15.69 -17.51
N ALA A 33 7.46 -15.38 -18.22
CA ALA A 33 7.86 -14.00 -18.48
C ALA A 33 6.79 -13.24 -19.28
N ALA A 34 6.19 -13.87 -20.30
CA ALA A 34 5.11 -13.29 -21.08
C ALA A 34 3.85 -13.05 -20.23
N ILE A 35 3.48 -13.98 -19.35
CA ILE A 35 2.34 -13.83 -18.44
C ILE A 35 2.57 -12.65 -17.48
N LEU A 36 3.76 -12.56 -16.88
CA LEU A 36 4.12 -11.45 -16.00
C LEU A 36 4.14 -10.12 -16.76
N PHE A 37 4.67 -10.09 -17.97
CA PHE A 37 4.67 -8.90 -18.82
C PHE A 37 3.24 -8.42 -19.11
N VAL A 38 2.32 -9.33 -19.46
CA VAL A 38 0.91 -8.97 -19.69
C VAL A 38 0.26 -8.46 -18.41
N ALA A 39 0.51 -9.10 -17.26
CA ALA A 39 -0.04 -8.65 -15.98
C ALA A 39 0.48 -7.24 -15.62
N MET A 40 1.79 -7.01 -15.73
CA MET A 40 2.40 -5.70 -15.47
C MET A 40 1.88 -4.65 -16.45
N PHE A 41 1.74 -4.98 -17.74
CA PHE A 41 1.20 -4.06 -18.74
C PHE A 41 -0.24 -3.67 -18.41
N ALA A 42 -1.09 -4.65 -18.09
CA ALA A 42 -2.45 -4.39 -17.64
C ALA A 42 -2.46 -3.44 -16.42
N GLU A 43 -1.57 -3.66 -15.45
CA GLU A 43 -1.47 -2.79 -14.29
C GLU A 43 -1.00 -1.38 -14.61
N VAL A 44 0.00 -1.22 -15.48
CA VAL A 44 0.47 0.10 -15.91
C VAL A 44 -0.67 0.87 -16.56
N THR A 45 -1.51 0.22 -17.38
CA THR A 45 -2.65 0.91 -18.00
C THR A 45 -3.71 1.33 -16.98
N LEU A 46 -3.97 0.49 -15.97
CA LEU A 46 -4.99 0.72 -14.95
C LEU A 46 -4.58 1.76 -13.90
N ALA A 47 -3.33 1.69 -13.43
CA ALA A 47 -2.82 2.50 -12.34
C ALA A 47 -2.46 3.94 -12.74
N ASN A 48 -2.21 4.18 -14.03
CA ASN A 48 -1.71 5.47 -14.51
C ASN A 48 -2.80 6.22 -15.30
N ALA A 49 -3.31 7.31 -14.72
CA ALA A 49 -4.36 8.14 -15.31
C ALA A 49 -3.97 8.74 -16.67
N VAL A 50 -2.67 8.85 -16.97
CA VAL A 50 -2.12 9.34 -18.26
C VAL A 50 -2.53 8.47 -19.45
N VAL A 51 -2.86 7.19 -19.23
CA VAL A 51 -3.27 6.29 -20.31
C VAL A 51 -4.71 6.63 -20.72
N PRO A 52 -4.97 6.98 -21.99
CA PRO A 52 -6.32 7.31 -22.46
C PRO A 52 -7.30 6.16 -22.22
N GLU A 53 -8.55 6.48 -21.88
CA GLU A 53 -9.58 5.47 -21.55
C GLU A 53 -9.74 4.40 -22.65
N ARG A 54 -9.62 4.78 -23.92
CA ARG A 54 -9.69 3.85 -25.07
C ARG A 54 -8.60 2.77 -25.08
N LEU A 55 -7.45 3.01 -24.44
CA LEU A 55 -6.33 2.06 -24.33
C LEU A 55 -6.26 1.43 -22.94
N ARG A 56 -7.06 1.93 -21.99
CA ARG A 56 -7.06 1.46 -20.61
C ARG A 56 -7.81 0.14 -20.53
N TRP A 57 -7.24 -0.84 -19.85
CA TRP A 57 -7.96 -2.05 -19.53
C TRP A 57 -9.15 -1.71 -18.61
N ALA A 58 -10.30 -2.33 -18.82
CA ALA A 58 -11.47 -2.07 -17.97
C ALA A 58 -11.29 -2.65 -16.56
N SER A 59 -10.69 -3.83 -16.47
CA SER A 59 -10.36 -4.50 -15.21
C SER A 59 -9.31 -5.58 -15.45
N ARG A 60 -8.79 -6.16 -14.36
CA ARG A 60 -7.90 -7.31 -14.39
C ARG A 60 -8.46 -8.43 -13.51
N PRO A 61 -8.19 -9.71 -13.84
CA PRO A 61 -8.49 -10.82 -12.95
C PRO A 61 -7.77 -10.72 -11.60
N ALA A 62 -8.38 -11.28 -10.54
CA ALA A 62 -7.83 -11.25 -9.19
C ALA A 62 -6.41 -11.84 -9.11
N TRP A 63 -6.16 -12.97 -9.78
CA TRP A 63 -4.84 -13.62 -9.76
C TRP A 63 -3.71 -12.71 -10.29
N MET A 64 -3.99 -11.83 -11.26
CA MET A 64 -2.99 -10.87 -11.75
C MET A 64 -2.68 -9.84 -10.67
N ALA A 65 -3.72 -9.31 -10.02
CA ALA A 65 -3.56 -8.33 -8.95
C ALA A 65 -2.76 -8.92 -7.78
N GLU A 66 -3.08 -10.13 -7.34
CA GLU A 66 -2.38 -10.83 -6.25
C GLU A 66 -0.92 -11.17 -6.62
N THR A 67 -0.68 -11.61 -7.86
CA THR A 67 0.68 -11.93 -8.33
C THR A 67 1.56 -10.68 -8.31
N LEU A 68 1.06 -9.57 -8.83
CA LEU A 68 1.78 -8.29 -8.84
C LEU A 68 1.94 -7.74 -7.41
N PHE A 69 0.94 -7.93 -6.55
CA PHE A 69 1.01 -7.58 -5.13
C PHE A 69 2.16 -8.29 -4.44
N TYR A 70 2.15 -9.62 -4.54
CA TYR A 70 3.11 -10.47 -3.89
C TYR A 70 4.54 -10.21 -4.38
N LEU A 71 4.72 -10.04 -5.69
CA LEU A 71 6.02 -9.74 -6.30
C LEU A 71 6.44 -8.26 -6.14
N ARG A 72 5.60 -7.42 -5.53
CA ARG A 72 5.82 -5.96 -5.41
C ARG A 72 6.09 -5.29 -6.76
N ALA A 73 5.46 -5.79 -7.84
CA ALA A 73 5.67 -5.33 -9.21
C ALA A 73 4.71 -4.20 -9.62
N TYR A 74 4.23 -3.41 -8.67
CA TYR A 74 3.38 -2.26 -8.92
C TYR A 74 4.16 -1.09 -9.51
N GLN A 75 3.57 -0.43 -10.50
CA GLN A 75 4.19 0.68 -11.24
C GLN A 75 3.20 1.84 -11.33
N THR A 76 3.13 2.63 -10.26
CA THR A 76 2.33 3.85 -10.18
C THR A 76 3.26 5.04 -10.35
N TRP A 77 3.13 5.79 -11.44
CA TRP A 77 3.98 6.95 -11.75
C TRP A 77 3.27 8.28 -11.46
N GLY A 78 2.54 8.33 -10.34
CA GLY A 78 1.72 9.48 -9.96
C GLY A 78 2.50 10.67 -9.40
N MET A 79 3.77 10.50 -9.02
CA MET A 79 4.58 11.56 -8.38
C MET A 79 4.83 12.78 -9.29
N PHE A 80 4.66 12.62 -10.61
CA PHE A 80 4.79 13.71 -11.59
C PHE A 80 3.52 13.85 -12.45
N SER A 81 2.38 13.38 -11.94
CA SER A 81 1.10 13.57 -12.62
C SER A 81 0.75 15.07 -12.66
N PRO A 82 0.21 15.58 -13.79
CA PRO A 82 -0.33 16.94 -13.83
C PRO A 82 -1.46 17.14 -12.81
N ASP A 83 -2.21 16.07 -12.50
CA ASP A 83 -3.18 16.04 -11.42
C ASP A 83 -2.49 15.58 -10.13
N VAL A 84 -1.90 16.53 -9.41
CA VAL A 84 -1.31 16.30 -8.08
C VAL A 84 -2.42 16.08 -7.03
N PRO A 85 -2.23 15.20 -6.04
CA PRO A 85 -3.14 15.11 -4.91
C PRO A 85 -3.29 16.47 -4.23
N THR A 86 -4.52 16.98 -4.15
CA THR A 86 -4.83 18.30 -3.59
C THR A 86 -5.27 18.22 -2.14
N SER A 87 -5.27 17.05 -1.51
CA SER A 87 -5.65 16.85 -0.12
C SER A 87 -4.61 16.03 0.62
N ASP A 88 -4.29 16.45 1.84
CA ASP A 88 -3.40 15.72 2.74
C ASP A 88 -4.02 15.64 4.14
N GLY A 89 -3.56 14.68 4.94
CA GLY A 89 -4.12 14.45 6.26
C GLY A 89 -3.29 13.54 7.15
N GLY A 90 -3.74 13.42 8.38
CA GLY A 90 -3.09 12.62 9.40
C GLY A 90 -4.10 12.01 10.36
N ILE A 91 -3.64 10.98 11.06
CA ILE A 91 -4.40 10.41 12.19
C ILE A 91 -4.20 11.30 13.41
N VAL A 92 -5.31 11.64 14.06
CA VAL A 92 -5.31 12.29 15.37
C VAL A 92 -6.09 11.41 16.33
N VAL A 93 -5.49 11.11 17.48
CA VAL A 93 -6.17 10.35 18.54
C VAL A 93 -6.62 11.33 19.61
N ASP A 94 -7.93 11.46 19.80
CA ASP A 94 -8.52 12.21 20.89
C ASP A 94 -8.83 11.27 22.05
N ALA A 95 -7.84 11.02 22.91
CA ALA A 95 -8.02 10.18 24.10
C ALA A 95 -8.36 11.04 25.32
N THR A 96 -9.40 10.64 26.04
CA THR A 96 -9.75 11.18 27.36
C THR A 96 -9.24 10.23 28.43
N LEU A 97 -8.47 10.75 29.38
CA LEU A 97 -7.93 9.99 30.50
C LEU A 97 -8.95 9.87 31.65
N MET A 98 -8.65 9.02 32.63
CA MET A 98 -9.52 8.82 33.81
C MET A 98 -9.69 10.10 34.65
N ASP A 99 -8.68 10.98 34.68
CA ASP A 99 -8.76 12.31 35.29
C ASP A 99 -9.56 13.35 34.47
N GLY A 100 -10.03 12.97 33.27
CA GLY A 100 -10.77 13.84 32.35
C GLY A 100 -9.89 14.70 31.44
N SER A 101 -8.57 14.67 31.58
CA SER A 101 -7.66 15.37 30.67
C SER A 101 -7.61 14.70 29.29
N LYS A 102 -7.28 15.47 28.26
CA LYS A 102 -7.15 14.99 26.88
C LYS A 102 -5.70 14.87 26.46
N ILE A 103 -5.38 13.78 25.77
CA ILE A 103 -4.05 13.52 25.21
C ILE A 103 -4.18 12.75 23.89
N ASP A 104 -3.27 13.01 22.97
CA ASP A 104 -3.01 12.14 21.82
C ASP A 104 -1.87 11.18 22.19
N PRO A 105 -2.13 9.88 22.38
CA PRO A 105 -1.10 8.94 22.79
C PRO A 105 -0.02 8.67 21.73
N LEU A 106 -0.25 9.06 20.47
CA LEU A 106 0.77 8.96 19.41
C LEU A 106 1.84 10.03 19.57
N THR A 107 1.44 11.25 19.93
CA THR A 107 2.34 12.41 20.03
C THR A 107 2.70 12.80 21.46
N GLY A 108 1.91 12.36 22.44
CA GLY A 108 2.02 12.75 23.85
C GLY A 108 1.56 14.19 24.15
N LYS A 109 0.91 14.87 23.19
CA LYS A 109 0.45 16.26 23.29
C LYS A 109 -1.08 16.31 23.37
N VAL A 110 -1.65 17.51 23.53
CA VAL A 110 -3.09 17.70 23.40
C VAL A 110 -3.51 17.34 21.96
N PRO A 111 -4.63 16.60 21.75
CA PRO A 111 -5.11 16.26 20.42
C PRO A 111 -5.38 17.51 19.59
N ASP A 112 -4.85 17.53 18.37
CA ASP A 112 -4.98 18.67 17.46
C ASP A 112 -5.79 18.29 16.21
N LEU A 113 -7.10 18.51 16.27
CA LEU A 113 -8.01 18.22 15.16
C LEU A 113 -7.94 19.26 14.03
N GLU A 114 -7.02 20.21 14.12
CA GLU A 114 -6.70 21.21 13.09
C GLU A 114 -5.26 21.05 12.57
N ALA A 115 -4.58 19.95 12.96
CA ALA A 115 -3.22 19.64 12.50
C ALA A 115 -2.96 19.82 10.99
N PRO A 116 -3.88 19.45 10.08
CA PRO A 116 -3.67 19.71 8.65
C PRO A 116 -3.58 21.18 8.25
N LEU A 117 -4.03 22.11 9.10
CA LEU A 117 -4.03 23.53 8.78
C LEU A 117 -2.68 24.21 9.04
N HIS A 118 -1.83 23.63 9.88
CA HIS A 118 -0.59 24.27 10.30
C HIS A 118 0.64 23.38 10.17
N GLY A 119 0.49 22.05 10.29
CA GLY A 119 1.58 21.09 10.15
C GLY A 119 2.84 21.42 10.98
N PRO A 120 3.98 20.76 10.71
CA PRO A 120 4.08 19.42 10.12
C PRO A 120 3.59 18.34 11.11
N TYR A 121 3.19 17.19 10.58
CA TYR A 121 2.92 16.00 11.38
C TYR A 121 4.23 15.44 11.92
N GLY A 122 4.41 15.43 13.24
CA GLY A 122 5.67 15.04 13.90
C GLY A 122 6.00 13.53 13.87
N LEU A 123 5.49 12.79 12.89
CA LEU A 123 5.78 11.38 12.67
C LEU A 123 6.94 11.24 11.66
N ASP A 124 7.72 10.17 11.78
CA ASP A 124 8.70 9.84 10.73
C ASP A 124 8.00 9.32 9.46
N HIS A 125 8.77 9.12 8.40
CA HIS A 125 8.24 8.71 7.09
C HIS A 125 7.48 7.39 7.17
N ASP A 126 8.06 6.38 7.83
CA ASP A 126 7.50 5.04 7.91
C ASP A 126 6.17 5.04 8.69
N TRP A 127 6.13 5.77 9.81
CA TRP A 127 4.90 5.94 10.58
C TRP A 127 3.84 6.74 9.82
N SER A 128 4.24 7.78 9.10
CA SER A 128 3.32 8.59 8.30
C SER A 128 2.66 7.74 7.20
N GLU A 129 3.47 6.97 6.47
CA GLU A 129 2.97 6.07 5.41
C GLU A 129 2.08 4.95 6.00
N TYR A 130 2.51 4.34 7.10
CA TYR A 130 1.74 3.31 7.78
C TYR A 130 0.38 3.83 8.26
N MET A 131 0.35 5.02 8.87
CA MET A 131 -0.88 5.62 9.37
C MET A 131 -1.81 6.08 8.24
N PHE A 132 -1.25 6.62 7.16
CA PHE A 132 -2.01 7.09 6.00
C PHE A 132 -2.94 6.02 5.44
N TYR A 133 -2.48 4.76 5.37
CA TYR A 133 -3.26 3.66 4.80
C TYR A 133 -4.54 3.33 5.57
N TYR A 134 -4.63 3.57 6.89
CA TYR A 134 -5.83 3.21 7.66
C TYR A 134 -7.09 3.98 7.25
N SER A 135 -6.92 5.17 6.64
CA SER A 135 -8.02 5.96 6.11
C SER A 135 -8.75 5.25 4.97
N TRP A 136 -8.06 4.39 4.22
CA TRP A 136 -8.63 3.71 3.06
C TRP A 136 -9.64 2.64 3.48
N GLU A 137 -10.77 2.57 2.78
CA GLU A 137 -11.86 1.64 3.12
C GLU A 137 -11.40 0.17 3.13
N ARG A 138 -10.51 -0.22 2.20
CA ARG A 138 -9.96 -1.58 2.15
C ARG A 138 -9.15 -1.99 3.39
N HIS A 139 -8.69 -1.01 4.19
CA HIS A 139 -7.94 -1.24 5.43
C HIS A 139 -8.81 -1.07 6.68
N ARG A 140 -10.13 -0.90 6.54
CA ARG A 140 -11.06 -0.73 7.67
C ARG A 140 -10.94 -1.84 8.72
N LEU A 141 -10.70 -3.08 8.30
CA LEU A 141 -10.52 -4.24 9.19
C LEU A 141 -9.35 -4.08 10.16
N PHE A 142 -8.33 -3.30 9.80
CA PHE A 142 -7.15 -3.10 10.65
C PHE A 142 -7.32 -1.98 11.68
N ARG A 143 -8.37 -1.16 11.59
CA ARG A 143 -8.60 -0.01 12.50
C ARG A 143 -8.78 -0.44 13.96
N ALA A 144 -9.39 -1.62 14.20
CA ALA A 144 -9.47 -2.21 15.53
C ALA A 144 -8.09 -2.55 16.11
N GLY A 145 -7.20 -3.11 15.28
CA GLY A 145 -5.82 -3.39 15.67
C GLY A 145 -5.04 -2.12 16.02
N LEU A 146 -5.24 -1.03 15.26
CA LEU A 146 -4.67 0.28 15.58
C LEU A 146 -5.15 0.80 16.94
N ARG A 147 -6.47 0.78 17.17
CA ARG A 147 -7.07 1.15 18.47
C ARG A 147 -6.43 0.36 19.61
N ASP A 148 -6.39 -0.96 19.49
CA ASP A 148 -5.84 -1.83 20.54
C ASP A 148 -4.33 -1.62 20.75
N TYR A 149 -3.60 -1.29 19.69
CA TYR A 149 -2.19 -0.92 19.78
C TYR A 149 -2.02 0.38 20.57
N VAL A 150 -2.80 1.42 20.25
CA VAL A 150 -2.74 2.73 20.92
C VAL A 150 -3.06 2.59 22.41
N VAL A 151 -4.15 1.91 22.75
CA VAL A 151 -4.56 1.66 24.14
C VAL A 151 -3.46 0.92 24.90
N ARG A 152 -3.03 -0.25 24.38
CA ARG A 152 -2.03 -1.08 25.07
C ARG A 152 -0.68 -0.38 25.20
N ARG A 153 -0.24 0.33 24.18
CA ARG A 153 1.03 1.07 24.21
C ARG A 153 1.01 2.17 25.26
N HIS A 154 -0.08 2.93 25.36
CA HIS A 154 -0.21 3.98 26.37
C HIS A 154 -0.23 3.39 27.78
N GLN A 155 -1.08 2.39 28.01
CA GLN A 155 -1.20 1.71 29.31
C GLN A 155 0.11 1.04 29.74
N ALA A 156 0.91 0.51 28.80
CA ALA A 156 2.22 -0.07 29.12
C ALA A 156 3.26 0.98 29.56
N ARG A 157 3.10 2.24 29.15
CA ARG A 157 4.01 3.35 29.50
C ARG A 157 3.60 4.10 30.76
N VAL A 158 2.32 4.03 31.11
CA VAL A 158 1.73 4.83 32.18
C VAL A 158 1.09 3.91 33.22
N SER A 159 1.76 3.78 34.37
CA SER A 159 1.27 2.96 35.48
C SER A 159 0.22 3.66 36.36
N ALA A 160 0.16 4.98 36.31
CA ALA A 160 -0.72 5.79 37.13
C ALA A 160 -2.20 5.63 36.70
N PRO A 161 -3.11 5.16 37.57
CA PRO A 161 -4.51 4.87 37.21
C PRO A 161 -5.27 6.07 36.62
N GLU A 162 -5.03 7.27 37.15
CA GLU A 162 -5.65 8.52 36.72
C GLU A 162 -5.26 8.93 35.30
N LYS A 163 -4.11 8.44 34.83
CA LYS A 163 -3.59 8.71 33.48
C LYS A 163 -3.83 7.57 32.49
N GLN A 164 -4.62 6.57 32.87
CA GLN A 164 -5.09 5.55 31.95
C GLN A 164 -6.17 6.13 31.02
N ILE A 165 -6.28 5.56 29.83
CA ILE A 165 -7.28 5.98 28.84
C ILE A 165 -8.65 5.48 29.29
N ARG A 166 -9.60 6.41 29.43
CA ARG A 166 -11.02 6.12 29.68
C ARG A 166 -11.77 5.87 28.37
N SER A 167 -11.56 6.75 27.40
CA SER A 167 -12.13 6.65 26.07
C SER A 167 -11.18 7.24 25.05
N LEU A 168 -11.25 6.81 23.80
CA LEU A 168 -10.54 7.49 22.72
C LEU A 168 -11.32 7.39 21.41
N ASP A 169 -11.23 8.47 20.63
CA ASP A 169 -11.70 8.54 19.25
C ASP A 169 -10.52 8.73 18.32
N ILE A 170 -10.42 7.90 17.28
CA ILE A 170 -9.39 8.02 16.25
C ILE A 170 -10.01 8.69 15.03
N TYR A 171 -9.47 9.84 14.64
CA TYR A 171 -9.92 10.61 13.49
C TYR A 171 -8.89 10.56 12.36
N TRP A 172 -9.40 10.50 11.14
CA TRP A 172 -8.68 10.92 9.95
C TRP A 172 -9.02 12.40 9.70
N VAL A 173 -8.03 13.28 9.86
CA VAL A 173 -8.21 14.71 9.67
C VAL A 173 -7.50 15.11 8.39
N THR A 174 -8.21 15.76 7.47
CA THR A 174 -7.69 16.18 6.17
C THR A 174 -7.93 17.65 5.92
N ALA A 175 -7.05 18.27 5.13
CA ALA A 175 -7.29 19.58 4.52
C ALA A 175 -6.85 19.56 3.06
N GLU A 176 -7.42 20.46 2.29
CA GLU A 176 -7.01 20.70 0.91
C GLU A 176 -5.83 21.66 0.89
N SER A 177 -4.83 21.31 0.07
CA SER A 177 -3.71 22.17 -0.26
C SER A 177 -4.19 23.48 -0.89
N PRO A 178 -3.52 24.61 -0.61
CA PRO A 178 -3.85 25.88 -1.24
C PRO A 178 -3.69 25.81 -2.77
N PRO A 179 -4.54 26.51 -3.53
CA PRO A 179 -4.31 26.68 -4.97
C PRO A 179 -3.04 27.50 -5.25
N PRO A 180 -2.51 27.47 -6.49
CA PRO A 180 -1.37 28.30 -6.87
C PRO A 180 -1.61 29.77 -6.57
N GLY A 181 -0.70 30.39 -5.79
CA GLY A 181 -0.79 31.79 -5.35
C GLY A 181 -1.35 31.99 -3.94
N GLU A 182 -1.85 30.94 -3.30
CA GLU A 182 -2.26 30.93 -1.89
C GLU A 182 -1.29 30.08 -1.05
N THR A 183 -1.27 30.33 0.26
CA THR A 183 -0.41 29.59 1.20
C THR A 183 -1.17 28.87 2.30
N GLN A 184 -2.48 29.15 2.44
CA GLN A 184 -3.28 28.64 3.54
C GLN A 184 -4.07 27.40 3.10
N PRO A 185 -3.92 26.26 3.78
CA PRO A 185 -4.78 25.10 3.54
C PRO A 185 -6.24 25.42 3.90
N ARG A 186 -7.17 24.70 3.26
CA ARG A 186 -8.61 24.96 3.36
C ARG A 186 -9.40 23.66 3.50
N ASN A 187 -10.71 23.79 3.69
CA ASN A 187 -11.63 22.65 3.65
C ASN A 187 -11.26 21.52 4.63
N LEU A 188 -11.02 21.89 5.90
CA LEU A 188 -10.77 20.93 6.97
C LEU A 188 -11.94 19.94 7.09
N LYS A 189 -11.63 18.64 7.04
CA LYS A 189 -12.59 17.55 7.23
C LYS A 189 -12.07 16.62 8.33
N ARG A 190 -13.01 16.12 9.14
CA ARG A 190 -12.75 15.19 10.23
C ARG A 190 -13.63 13.96 10.02
N GLU A 191 -13.01 12.81 9.85
CA GLU A 191 -13.71 11.53 9.71
C GLU A 191 -13.40 10.67 10.92
N LEU A 192 -14.44 10.26 11.66
CA LEU A 192 -14.29 9.31 12.76
C LEU A 192 -14.02 7.91 12.19
N MET A 193 -12.87 7.34 12.52
CA MET A 193 -12.46 6.04 12.01
C MET A 193 -12.91 4.90 12.93
N ILE A 194 -12.73 5.09 14.24
CA ILE A 194 -13.08 4.12 15.28
C ILE A 194 -13.09 4.80 16.65
N SER A 195 -13.98 4.33 17.53
CA SER A 195 -14.10 4.75 18.92
C SER A 195 -13.81 3.60 19.88
N TYR A 196 -13.44 3.96 21.10
CA TYR A 196 -13.22 3.06 22.23
C TYR A 196 -13.74 3.68 23.51
N SER A 197 -14.36 2.87 24.36
CA SER A 197 -14.67 3.23 25.73
C SER A 197 -14.31 2.06 26.65
N ALA A 198 -13.64 2.34 27.76
CA ALA A 198 -13.32 1.34 28.77
C ALA A 198 -14.60 0.75 29.43
N ASP A 199 -15.72 1.48 29.36
CA ASP A 199 -17.02 1.05 29.92
C ASP A 199 -17.73 0.00 29.02
N HIS A 200 -17.29 -0.16 27.76
CA HIS A 200 -17.86 -1.09 26.78
C HIS A 200 -16.74 -1.80 26.00
N PRO A 201 -16.20 -2.92 26.53
CA PRO A 201 -15.10 -3.66 25.91
C PRO A 201 -15.48 -4.35 24.59
#